data_AF-A0A383DQC9-F1
#
_entry.id   AF-A0A383DQC9-F1
#
_cell.length_a   1.000
_cell.length_b   1.000
_cell.length_c   1.000
_cell.angle_alpha   90.00
_cell.angle_beta   90.00
_cell.angle_gamma   90.00
#
_symmetry.space_group_name_H-M   'P 1'
#
loop_
_entity.id
_entity.type
_entity.pdbx_description
1 polymer ?
#
loop_
_entity_poly.entity_id
_entity_poly.type
_entity_poly.pdbx_seq_one_letter_code
_entity_poly.pdbx_strand_id
1 'polypeptide(L)'
;EAWQKHRQMPQAKRDFYEYNSCLMEPWDGPASIAFTDGKYIGAVLDRNGLRPSRYYLTHDDRVIMASEVGVIPVDPANVKSKGRLQPGRMFLVDFEQGAMIPDEEIKADFSTRRPYGEWLRNQRIELDDLPATGTAHGLLKETLLPRMQAFGFTTETMQFMLLPLIHELRDPVGSMGNDASLACLSDKPRMLYDYFRQLFAQVTNPAIDSIREDVIMSLECYIGPEKNLVNTTE
;
A
#
# COMPACT_ATOMS: atom_id res chain seq x y z
N GLU A 1 4.88 6.65 2.32
CA GLU A 1 4.11 6.40 3.57
C GLU A 1 2.64 6.15 3.21
N ALA A 2 1.83 5.59 4.11
CA ALA A 2 0.39 5.44 3.86
C ALA A 2 -0.30 6.81 3.97
N TRP A 3 -0.88 7.30 2.86
CA TRP A 3 -1.36 8.68 2.74
C TRP A 3 -2.88 8.80 2.54
N GLN A 4 -3.51 7.83 1.87
CA GLN A 4 -4.91 7.90 1.44
C GLN A 4 -5.87 8.21 2.60
N LYS A 5 -5.78 7.43 3.68
CA LYS A 5 -6.68 7.57 4.84
C LYS A 5 -6.12 8.45 5.96
N HIS A 6 -4.95 9.06 5.77
CA HIS A 6 -4.29 9.88 6.79
C HIS A 6 -4.86 11.30 6.83
N ARG A 7 -5.93 11.51 7.61
CA ARG A 7 -6.69 12.79 7.66
C ARG A 7 -5.90 14.02 8.11
N GLN A 8 -4.86 13.84 8.92
CA GLN A 8 -4.05 14.95 9.46
C GLN A 8 -2.85 15.31 8.58
N MET A 9 -2.73 14.71 7.39
CA MET A 9 -1.60 14.95 6.49
C MET A 9 -1.73 16.34 5.85
N PRO A 10 -0.67 17.16 5.82
CA PRO A 10 -0.68 18.42 5.08
C PRO A 10 -1.02 18.20 3.60
N GLN A 11 -1.82 19.10 3.01
CA GLN A 11 -2.33 18.93 1.64
C GLN A 11 -1.21 18.79 0.61
N ALA A 12 -0.16 19.64 0.67
CA ALA A 12 0.97 19.54 -0.26
C ALA A 12 1.63 18.14 -0.24
N LYS A 13 1.74 17.55 0.95
CA LYS A 13 2.28 16.20 1.14
C LYS A 13 1.36 15.13 0.55
N ARG A 14 0.05 15.29 0.75
CA ARG A 14 -0.96 14.40 0.16
C ARG A 14 -0.92 14.46 -1.37
N ASP A 15 -0.92 15.67 -1.93
CA ASP A 15 -0.82 15.90 -3.38
C ASP A 15 0.46 15.29 -3.97
N PHE A 16 1.59 15.43 -3.26
CA PHE A 16 2.84 14.80 -3.65
C PHE A 16 2.73 13.28 -3.71
N TYR A 17 2.20 12.63 -2.66
CA TYR A 17 2.07 11.17 -2.67
C TYR A 17 1.04 10.67 -3.66
N GLU A 18 -0.06 11.39 -3.84
CA GLU A 18 -1.06 11.09 -4.85
C GLU A 18 -0.44 11.11 -6.25
N TYR A 19 0.25 12.20 -6.60
CA TYR A 19 0.95 12.31 -7.88
C TYR A 19 1.92 11.15 -8.13
N ASN A 20 2.75 10.81 -7.14
CA ASN A 20 3.71 9.70 -7.28
C ASN A 20 3.03 8.32 -7.35
N SER A 21 1.85 8.15 -6.73
CA SER A 21 1.09 6.91 -6.81
C SER A 21 0.54 6.62 -8.22
N CYS A 22 0.42 7.66 -9.05
CA CYS A 22 0.08 7.53 -10.47
C CYS A 22 1.27 7.06 -11.33
N LEU A 23 2.51 7.17 -10.83
CA LEU A 23 3.74 6.90 -11.59
C LEU A 23 4.42 5.58 -11.22
N MET A 24 4.35 5.19 -9.94
CA MET A 24 5.02 4.00 -9.43
C MET A 24 4.19 3.41 -8.30
N GLU A 25 3.88 2.13 -8.44
CA GLU A 25 3.25 1.37 -7.38
C GLU A 25 4.20 1.19 -6.19
N PRO A 26 3.68 1.07 -4.96
CA PRO A 26 4.52 0.87 -3.80
C PRO A 26 5.23 -0.49 -3.81
N TRP A 27 6.53 -0.50 -3.55
CA TRP A 27 7.30 -1.71 -3.32
C TRP A 27 7.12 -2.15 -1.86
N ASP A 28 6.10 -2.97 -1.61
CA ASP A 28 5.63 -3.29 -0.26
C ASP A 28 6.28 -4.54 0.36
N GLY A 29 6.13 -4.67 1.67
CA GLY A 29 6.67 -5.76 2.49
C GLY A 29 7.61 -5.27 3.60
N PRO A 30 7.94 -6.13 4.59
CA PRO A 30 8.79 -5.72 5.72
C PRO A 30 10.18 -5.27 5.29
N ALA A 31 10.49 -3.99 5.48
CA ALA A 31 11.74 -3.41 5.02
C ALA A 31 12.33 -2.42 6.03
N SER A 32 13.64 -2.54 6.24
CA SER A 32 14.47 -1.49 6.82
C SER A 32 15.65 -1.30 5.88
N ILE A 33 15.66 -0.18 5.20
CA ILE A 33 16.62 0.11 4.14
C ILE A 33 17.53 1.22 4.65
N ALA A 34 18.83 0.92 4.74
CA ALA A 34 19.86 1.94 4.91
C ALA A 34 20.46 2.24 3.53
N PHE A 35 20.69 3.52 3.25
CA PHE A 35 21.16 3.98 1.95
C PHE A 35 22.14 5.15 2.10
N THR A 36 22.98 5.33 1.09
CA THR A 36 23.90 6.48 0.98
C THR A 36 24.22 6.74 -0.48
N ASP A 37 24.43 8.01 -0.82
CA ASP A 37 24.96 8.47 -2.11
C ASP A 37 26.36 9.11 -1.96
N GLY A 38 26.98 8.98 -0.78
CA GLY A 38 28.25 9.61 -0.42
C GLY A 38 28.13 11.01 0.19
N LYS A 39 27.02 11.72 -0.01
CA LYS A 39 26.72 13.03 0.62
C LYS A 39 25.77 12.88 1.79
N TYR A 40 24.83 11.97 1.67
CA TYR A 40 23.86 11.63 2.69
C TYR A 40 24.04 10.19 3.14
N ILE A 41 23.73 9.92 4.40
CA ILE A 41 23.40 8.59 4.87
C ILE A 41 22.01 8.62 5.48
N GLY A 42 21.18 7.67 5.10
CA GLY A 42 19.79 7.64 5.55
C GLY A 42 19.27 6.24 5.78
N ALA A 43 18.12 6.19 6.42
CA ALA A 43 17.35 4.97 6.56
C ALA A 43 15.85 5.24 6.48
N VAL A 44 15.12 4.28 5.91
CA VAL A 44 13.67 4.31 5.80
C VAL A 44 13.10 2.94 6.17
N LEU A 45 11.90 2.94 6.78
CA LEU A 45 11.11 1.74 7.00
C LEU A 45 10.01 1.61 5.95
N ASP A 46 9.50 0.40 5.80
CA ASP A 46 8.23 0.17 5.11
C ASP A 46 7.08 0.98 5.74
N ARG A 47 5.97 1.07 5.02
CA ARG A 47 4.78 1.83 5.41
C ARG A 47 4.21 1.45 6.78
N ASN A 48 4.43 0.21 7.22
CA ASN A 48 3.89 -0.36 8.46
C ASN A 48 4.96 -0.43 9.57
N GLY A 49 6.24 -0.22 9.23
CA GLY A 49 7.37 -0.36 10.14
C GLY A 49 7.52 -1.76 10.72
N LEU A 50 7.42 -2.78 9.85
CA LEU A 50 7.47 -4.19 10.24
C LEU A 50 8.87 -4.69 10.61
N ARG A 51 9.90 -3.85 10.41
CA ARG A 51 11.29 -4.11 10.82
C ARG A 51 11.75 -3.13 11.90
N PRO A 52 12.46 -3.59 12.94
CA PRO A 52 13.01 -2.70 13.94
C PRO A 52 14.22 -1.95 13.37
N SER A 53 14.29 -0.65 13.68
CA SER A 53 15.49 0.17 13.46
C SER A 53 15.61 1.19 14.58
N ARG A 54 16.76 1.18 15.26
CA ARG A 54 17.05 2.00 16.43
C ARG A 54 18.36 2.73 16.22
N TYR A 55 18.45 3.94 16.76
CA TYR A 55 19.66 4.74 16.64
C TYR A 55 20.06 5.43 17.94
N TYR A 56 21.36 5.65 18.08
CA TYR A 56 22.00 6.46 19.09
C TYR A 56 22.66 7.65 18.41
N LEU A 57 22.50 8.82 19.01
CA LEU A 57 23.32 9.99 18.74
C LEU A 57 24.20 10.21 19.96
N THR A 58 25.50 10.38 19.76
CA THR A 58 26.44 10.63 20.85
C THR A 58 26.84 12.11 20.93
N HIS A 59 27.51 12.50 22.02
CA HIS A 59 28.03 13.87 22.17
C HIS A 59 29.28 14.14 21.32
N ASP A 60 29.97 13.09 20.86
CA ASP A 60 31.09 13.16 19.89
C ASP A 60 30.62 13.02 18.42
N ASP A 61 29.38 13.42 18.14
CA ASP A 61 28.76 13.48 16.81
C ASP A 61 28.79 12.18 16.00
N ARG A 62 28.70 11.04 16.69
CA ARG A 62 28.51 9.73 16.05
C ARG A 62 27.04 9.36 16.00
N VAL A 63 26.65 8.80 14.87
CA VAL A 63 25.35 8.16 14.67
C VAL A 63 25.58 6.67 14.57
N ILE A 64 24.93 5.91 15.44
CA ILE A 64 24.96 4.44 15.43
C ILE A 64 23.54 3.96 15.21
N MET A 65 23.27 3.34 14.07
CA MET A 65 21.97 2.75 13.75
C MET A 65 22.09 1.24 13.54
N ALA A 66 21.18 0.48 14.13
CA ALA A 66 21.11 -0.96 13.97
C ALA A 66 19.66 -1.46 14.18
N SER A 67 19.41 -2.72 13.81
CA SER A 67 18.11 -3.37 14.09
C SER A 67 17.84 -3.54 15.58
N GLU A 68 18.89 -3.58 16.40
CA GLU A 68 18.82 -3.79 17.85
C GLU A 68 19.60 -2.72 18.63
N VAL A 69 19.30 -2.64 19.93
CA VAL A 69 20.06 -1.82 20.89
C VAL A 69 21.26 -2.59 21.41
N GLY A 70 22.37 -1.90 21.72
CA GLY A 70 23.53 -2.51 22.38
C GLY A 70 24.45 -3.34 21.47
N VAL A 71 24.35 -3.19 20.15
CA VAL A 71 25.21 -3.88 19.18
C VAL A 71 26.68 -3.44 19.30
N ILE A 72 26.92 -2.19 19.72
CA ILE A 72 28.24 -1.62 19.95
C ILE A 72 28.28 -1.05 21.37
N PRO A 73 29.37 -1.23 22.13
CA PRO A 73 29.52 -0.60 23.44
C PRO A 73 29.62 0.92 23.29
N VAL A 74 28.74 1.64 23.97
CA VAL A 74 28.73 3.11 24.05
C VAL A 74 28.59 3.49 25.52
N ASP A 75 29.49 4.34 26.01
CA ASP A 75 29.40 4.89 27.36
C ASP A 75 28.05 5.63 27.52
N PRO A 76 27.18 5.25 28.48
CA PRO A 76 25.93 5.94 28.74
C PRO A 76 26.07 7.46 28.90
N ALA A 77 27.18 7.95 29.47
CA ALA A 77 27.43 9.38 29.64
C ALA A 77 27.70 10.11 28.30
N ASN A 78 28.13 9.38 27.26
CA ASN A 78 28.34 9.94 25.93
C ASN A 78 27.07 9.88 25.05
N VAL A 79 25.95 9.35 25.53
CA VAL A 79 24.73 9.28 24.72
C VAL A 79 23.94 10.60 24.79
N LYS A 80 23.91 11.33 23.69
CA LYS A 80 23.15 12.57 23.53
C LYS A 80 21.65 12.31 23.33
N SER A 81 21.29 11.32 22.51
CA SER A 81 19.90 10.90 22.34
C SER A 81 19.78 9.46 21.85
N LYS A 82 18.61 8.86 22.10
CA LYS A 82 18.25 7.52 21.62
C LYS A 82 16.90 7.62 20.92
N GLY A 83 16.76 6.97 19.77
CA GLY A 83 15.53 6.98 19.00
C GLY A 83 15.27 5.67 18.28
N ARG A 84 14.10 5.60 17.65
CA ARG A 84 13.72 4.53 16.74
C ARG A 84 13.11 5.12 15.48
N LEU A 85 13.32 4.44 14.36
CA LEU A 85 12.64 4.80 13.13
C LEU A 85 11.17 4.40 13.24
N GLN A 86 10.28 5.27 12.78
CA GLN A 86 8.83 5.09 12.85
C GLN A 86 8.29 4.80 11.44
N PRO A 87 7.17 4.06 11.32
CA PRO A 87 6.53 3.82 10.03
C PRO A 87 6.34 5.12 9.25
N GLY A 88 6.73 5.11 7.98
CA GLY A 88 6.64 6.27 7.10
C GLY A 88 7.66 7.39 7.36
N ARG A 89 8.39 7.43 8.48
CA ARG A 89 9.41 8.48 8.73
C ARG A 89 10.78 8.09 8.16
N MET A 90 11.52 9.10 7.73
CA MET A 90 12.88 8.99 7.24
C MET A 90 13.87 9.44 8.30
N PHE A 91 15.01 8.75 8.35
CA PHE A 91 16.20 9.16 9.05
C PHE A 91 17.22 9.62 8.00
N LEU A 92 17.78 10.82 8.14
CA LEU A 92 18.76 11.34 7.20
C LEU A 92 19.83 12.15 7.94
N VAL A 93 21.09 11.91 7.59
CA VAL A 93 22.23 12.71 8.01
C VAL A 93 22.86 13.29 6.76
N ASP A 94 23.02 14.60 6.75
CA ASP A 94 23.71 15.36 5.72
C ASP A 94 25.16 15.61 6.17
N PHE A 95 26.13 15.08 5.44
CA PHE A 95 27.55 15.25 5.76
C PHE A 95 28.10 16.63 5.39
N GLU A 96 27.49 17.34 4.44
CA GLU A 96 27.89 18.71 4.09
C GLU A 96 27.42 19.70 5.16
N GLN A 97 26.19 19.52 5.68
CA GLN A 97 25.67 20.34 6.79
C GLN A 97 26.15 19.86 8.17
N GLY A 98 26.63 18.62 8.27
CA GLY A 98 27.05 18.01 9.54
C GLY A 98 25.89 17.78 10.51
N ALA A 99 24.67 17.59 10.01
CA ALA A 99 23.46 17.56 10.81
C ALA A 99 22.50 16.44 10.41
N MET A 100 21.71 15.98 11.38
CA MET A 100 20.57 15.10 11.14
C MET A 100 19.39 15.96 10.71
N ILE A 101 18.85 15.70 9.51
CA ILE A 101 17.74 16.46 8.96
C ILE A 101 16.41 15.86 9.44
N PRO A 102 15.49 16.66 10.00
CA PRO A 102 14.17 16.19 10.40
C PRO A 102 13.33 15.65 9.23
N ASP A 103 12.56 14.59 9.45
CA ASP A 103 11.64 13.99 8.46
C ASP A 103 10.69 15.02 7.86
N GLU A 104 10.13 15.88 8.71
CA GLU A 104 9.18 16.92 8.32
C GLU A 104 9.80 17.92 7.34
N GLU A 105 11.07 18.29 7.55
CA GLU A 105 11.79 19.22 6.69
C GLU A 105 12.05 18.61 5.31
N ILE A 106 12.55 17.37 5.28
CA ILE A 106 12.80 16.62 4.04
C ILE A 106 11.51 16.56 3.22
N LYS A 107 10.42 16.09 3.83
CA LYS A 107 9.17 15.89 3.10
C LYS A 107 8.49 17.20 2.73
N ALA A 108 8.59 18.23 3.56
CA ALA A 108 8.07 19.55 3.23
C ALA A 108 8.75 20.10 1.97
N ASP A 109 10.08 20.01 1.89
CA ASP A 109 10.83 20.42 0.70
C ASP A 109 10.36 19.65 -0.54
N PHE A 110 10.42 18.32 -0.53
CA PHE A 110 10.02 17.51 -1.70
C PHE A 110 8.56 17.72 -2.13
N SER A 111 7.65 17.83 -1.17
CA SER A 111 6.22 18.02 -1.45
C SER A 111 5.86 19.41 -1.97
N THR A 112 6.74 20.40 -1.80
CA THR A 112 6.49 21.79 -2.24
C THR A 112 7.37 22.24 -3.42
N ARG A 113 8.33 21.40 -3.87
CA ARG A 113 9.18 21.68 -5.05
C ARG A 113 8.41 21.92 -6.35
N ARG A 114 7.19 21.39 -6.46
CA ARG A 114 6.33 21.47 -7.65
C ARG A 114 4.86 21.62 -7.25
N PRO A 115 4.02 22.20 -8.12
CA PRO A 115 2.59 22.39 -7.83
C PRO A 115 1.79 21.10 -8.07
N TYR A 116 2.12 20.01 -7.39
CA TYR A 116 1.50 18.69 -7.60
C TYR A 116 -0.03 18.73 -7.53
N GLY A 117 -0.59 19.49 -6.59
CA GLY A 117 -2.04 19.64 -6.46
C GLY A 117 -2.70 20.36 -7.64
N GLU A 118 -1.99 21.25 -8.33
CA GLU A 118 -2.48 21.88 -9.57
C GLU A 118 -2.49 20.88 -10.71
N TRP A 119 -1.39 20.14 -10.89
CA TRP A 119 -1.30 19.10 -11.91
C TRP A 119 -2.36 18.01 -11.75
N LEU A 120 -2.59 17.57 -10.50
CA LEU A 120 -3.66 16.63 -10.20
C LEU A 120 -5.03 17.20 -10.57
N ARG A 121 -5.35 18.45 -10.19
CA ARG A 121 -6.64 19.06 -10.56
C ARG A 121 -6.83 19.21 -12.07
N ASN A 122 -5.76 19.46 -12.81
CA ASN A 122 -5.84 19.70 -14.25
C ASN A 122 -5.95 18.40 -15.06
N GLN A 123 -5.32 17.32 -14.59
CA GLN A 123 -5.14 16.09 -15.36
C GLN A 123 -5.93 14.89 -14.81
N ARG A 124 -6.24 14.86 -13.51
CA ARG A 124 -7.02 13.78 -12.90
C ARG A 124 -8.49 13.95 -13.26
N ILE A 125 -9.10 12.84 -13.64
CA ILE A 125 -10.54 12.74 -13.87
C ILE A 125 -11.04 11.67 -12.90
N GLU A 126 -12.03 12.01 -12.07
CA GLU A 126 -12.69 11.04 -11.22
C GLU A 126 -13.82 10.36 -12.01
N LEU A 127 -14.13 9.10 -11.69
CA LEU A 127 -15.18 8.36 -12.40
C LEU A 127 -16.53 9.09 -12.34
N ASP A 128 -16.79 9.79 -11.24
CA ASP A 128 -17.99 10.59 -11.01
C ASP A 128 -18.06 11.85 -11.88
N ASP A 129 -16.93 12.32 -12.43
CA ASP A 129 -16.88 13.45 -13.37
C ASP A 129 -17.31 13.03 -14.79
N LEU A 130 -17.29 11.72 -15.09
CA LEU A 130 -17.64 11.23 -16.41
C LEU A 130 -19.17 11.24 -16.59
N PRO A 131 -19.69 11.87 -17.66
CA PRO A 131 -21.12 11.85 -17.91
C PRO A 131 -21.57 10.42 -18.21
N ALA A 132 -22.53 9.92 -17.43
CA ALA A 132 -23.23 8.68 -17.74
C ALA A 132 -24.06 8.90 -19.02
N THR A 133 -23.45 8.62 -20.17
CA THR A 133 -24.10 8.77 -21.47
C THR A 133 -24.81 7.46 -21.83
N GLY A 134 -26.13 7.52 -21.98
CA GLY A 134 -26.97 6.38 -22.32
C GLY A 134 -27.83 5.88 -21.17
N THR A 135 -28.91 5.18 -21.51
CA THR A 135 -29.67 4.39 -20.53
C THR A 135 -28.88 3.12 -20.22
N ALA A 136 -28.67 2.84 -18.93
CA ALA A 136 -28.12 1.55 -18.52
C ALA A 136 -28.91 0.44 -19.22
N HIS A 137 -28.21 -0.56 -19.76
CA HIS A 137 -28.86 -1.75 -20.30
C HIS A 137 -29.65 -2.38 -19.15
N GLY A 138 -30.96 -2.14 -19.14
CA GLY A 138 -31.85 -2.60 -18.09
C GLY A 138 -31.88 -4.12 -17.99
N LEU A 139 -32.64 -4.64 -17.03
CA LEU A 139 -32.75 -6.08 -16.82
C LEU A 139 -33.42 -6.78 -18.02
N LEU A 140 -32.63 -7.45 -18.86
CA LEU A 140 -33.12 -8.29 -19.96
C LEU A 140 -33.54 -9.67 -19.45
N LYS A 141 -34.70 -9.74 -18.81
CA LYS A 141 -35.24 -10.96 -18.15
C LYS A 141 -35.22 -12.21 -19.04
N GLU A 142 -35.54 -12.05 -20.33
CA GLU A 142 -35.61 -13.15 -21.30
C GLU A 142 -34.26 -13.86 -21.51
N THR A 143 -33.15 -13.11 -21.44
CA THR A 143 -31.80 -13.64 -21.69
C THR A 143 -31.02 -13.94 -20.41
N LEU A 144 -31.57 -13.58 -19.24
CA LEU A 144 -30.87 -13.66 -17.97
C LEU A 144 -30.47 -15.10 -17.63
N LEU A 145 -31.43 -16.02 -17.63
CA LEU A 145 -31.19 -17.41 -17.26
C LEU A 145 -30.19 -18.11 -18.21
N PRO A 146 -30.33 -18.02 -19.55
CA PRO A 146 -29.32 -18.56 -20.47
C PRO A 146 -27.92 -17.99 -20.25
N ARG A 147 -27.79 -16.68 -19.98
CA ARG A 147 -26.50 -16.04 -19.68
C ARG A 147 -25.91 -16.56 -18.38
N MET A 148 -26.72 -16.64 -17.33
CA MET A 148 -26.29 -17.19 -16.04
C MET A 148 -25.75 -18.62 -16.20
N GLN A 149 -26.45 -19.47 -16.96
CA GLN A 149 -25.99 -20.83 -17.25
C GLN A 149 -24.69 -20.85 -18.07
N ALA A 150 -24.57 -19.98 -19.09
CA ALA A 150 -23.37 -19.87 -19.90
C ALA A 150 -22.13 -19.41 -19.09
N PHE A 151 -22.34 -18.57 -18.08
CA PHE A 151 -21.28 -18.12 -17.16
C PHE A 151 -21.12 -19.03 -15.93
N GLY A 152 -21.76 -20.21 -15.91
CA GLY A 152 -21.54 -21.22 -14.87
C GLY A 152 -22.22 -20.93 -13.53
N PHE A 153 -23.21 -20.03 -13.47
CA PHE A 153 -24.02 -19.84 -12.26
C PHE A 153 -24.88 -21.07 -11.99
N THR A 154 -24.74 -21.62 -10.79
CA THR A 154 -25.58 -22.73 -10.29
C THR A 154 -26.53 -22.24 -9.20
N THR A 155 -27.55 -23.03 -8.90
CA THR A 155 -28.45 -22.75 -7.77
C THR A 155 -27.67 -22.62 -6.45
N GLU A 156 -26.63 -23.44 -6.26
CA GLU A 156 -25.76 -23.41 -5.08
C GLU A 156 -24.98 -22.10 -5.00
N THR A 157 -24.31 -21.67 -6.08
CA THR A 157 -23.60 -20.38 -6.09
C THR A 157 -24.54 -19.21 -5.82
N MET A 158 -25.78 -19.27 -6.33
CA MET A 158 -26.77 -18.23 -6.07
C MET A 158 -27.21 -18.22 -4.59
N GLN A 159 -27.54 -19.38 -4.03
CA GLN A 159 -28.08 -19.51 -2.68
C GLN A 159 -27.03 -19.30 -1.58
N PHE A 160 -25.81 -19.82 -1.77
CA PHE A 160 -24.78 -19.81 -0.75
C PHE A 160 -23.75 -18.70 -0.92
N MET A 161 -23.60 -18.13 -2.12
CA MET A 161 -22.66 -17.03 -2.35
C MET A 161 -23.35 -15.69 -2.59
N LEU A 162 -24.16 -15.59 -3.65
CA LEU A 162 -24.66 -14.29 -4.09
C LEU A 162 -25.76 -13.71 -3.18
N LEU A 163 -26.77 -14.51 -2.82
CA LEU A 163 -27.87 -14.04 -1.96
C LEU A 163 -27.38 -13.59 -0.57
N PRO A 164 -26.50 -14.33 0.13
CA PRO A 164 -25.93 -13.86 1.39
C PRO A 164 -25.14 -12.56 1.24
N LEU A 165 -24.34 -12.40 0.18
CA LEU A 165 -23.58 -11.16 -0.05
C LEU A 165 -24.50 -9.93 -0.17
N ILE A 166 -25.65 -10.09 -0.83
CA ILE A 166 -26.65 -9.01 -0.99
C ILE A 166 -27.38 -8.71 0.33
N HIS A 167 -27.78 -9.75 1.07
CA HIS A 167 -28.61 -9.58 2.27
C HIS A 167 -27.79 -9.22 3.52
N GLU A 168 -26.58 -9.77 3.66
CA GLU A 168 -25.72 -9.59 4.84
C GLU A 168 -24.63 -8.53 4.64
N LEU A 169 -24.37 -8.10 3.39
CA LEU A 169 -23.33 -7.11 3.04
C LEU A 169 -21.92 -7.52 3.51
N ARG A 170 -21.67 -8.83 3.54
CA ARG A 170 -20.37 -9.44 3.87
C ARG A 170 -20.19 -10.71 3.07
N ASP A 171 -18.94 -11.15 2.95
CA ASP A 171 -18.67 -12.44 2.34
C ASP A 171 -19.34 -13.59 3.13
N PRO A 172 -19.92 -14.58 2.42
CA PRO A 172 -20.59 -15.71 3.04
C PRO A 172 -19.62 -16.52 3.90
N VAL A 173 -20.03 -16.85 5.12
CA VAL A 173 -19.21 -17.64 6.05
C VAL A 173 -19.67 -19.10 6.05
N GLY A 174 -18.74 -20.00 5.77
CA GLY A 174 -18.93 -21.45 5.85
C GLY A 174 -18.05 -22.10 6.92
N SER A 175 -18.13 -23.42 7.05
CA SER A 175 -17.24 -24.23 7.90
C SER A 175 -16.87 -25.52 7.18
N MET A 176 -15.96 -26.30 7.76
CA MET A 176 -15.34 -27.49 7.17
C MET A 176 -14.37 -27.19 6.01
N GLY A 177 -13.62 -28.22 5.59
CA GLY A 177 -12.71 -28.13 4.45
C GLY A 177 -13.42 -28.29 3.11
N ASN A 178 -12.75 -27.89 2.03
CA ASN A 178 -13.22 -28.15 0.67
C ASN A 178 -12.91 -29.61 0.28
N ASP A 179 -13.95 -30.43 0.18
CA ASP A 179 -13.88 -31.85 -0.20
C ASP A 179 -14.05 -32.08 -1.72
N ALA A 180 -14.24 -31.02 -2.50
CA ALA A 180 -14.32 -31.12 -3.95
C ALA A 180 -12.97 -31.52 -4.56
N SER A 181 -13.02 -32.30 -5.65
CA SER A 181 -11.85 -32.60 -6.47
C SER A 181 -11.16 -31.32 -6.94
N LEU A 182 -9.84 -31.36 -7.11
CA LEU A 182 -9.11 -30.29 -7.79
C LEU A 182 -9.72 -30.01 -9.16
N ALA A 183 -9.68 -28.76 -9.60
CA ALA A 183 -10.39 -28.34 -10.81
C ALA A 183 -9.98 -29.16 -12.05
N CYS A 184 -8.69 -29.48 -12.18
CA CYS A 184 -8.13 -30.30 -13.26
C CYS A 184 -8.46 -31.81 -13.18
N LEU A 185 -8.98 -32.29 -12.04
CA LEU A 185 -9.37 -33.69 -11.82
C LEU A 185 -10.90 -33.86 -11.75
N SER A 186 -11.65 -32.77 -11.93
CA SER A 186 -13.10 -32.76 -11.82
C SER A 186 -13.77 -33.27 -13.10
N ASP A 187 -14.71 -34.20 -12.97
CA ASP A 187 -15.59 -34.61 -14.08
C ASP A 187 -16.67 -33.56 -14.39
N LYS A 188 -16.86 -32.58 -13.51
CA LYS A 188 -17.76 -31.44 -13.70
C LYS A 188 -17.05 -30.26 -14.35
N PRO A 189 -17.75 -29.44 -15.17
CA PRO A 189 -17.18 -28.20 -15.68
C PRO A 189 -16.80 -27.27 -14.52
N ARG A 190 -15.58 -26.74 -14.57
CA ARG A 190 -15.02 -25.82 -13.57
C ARG A 190 -14.69 -24.48 -14.21
N MET A 191 -14.81 -23.41 -13.43
CA MET A 191 -14.56 -22.07 -13.92
C MET A 191 -13.06 -21.77 -13.91
N LEU A 192 -12.60 -20.84 -14.75
CA LEU A 192 -11.18 -20.52 -14.86
C LEU A 192 -10.55 -20.14 -13.51
N TYR A 193 -11.28 -19.39 -12.68
CA TYR A 193 -10.81 -18.98 -11.35
C TYR A 193 -10.62 -20.14 -10.36
N ASP A 194 -11.20 -21.33 -10.59
CA ASP A 194 -10.98 -22.50 -9.72
C ASP A 194 -9.55 -23.07 -9.83
N TYR A 195 -8.85 -22.75 -10.93
CA TYR A 195 -7.48 -23.20 -11.18
C TYR A 195 -6.43 -22.32 -10.49
N PHE A 196 -6.82 -21.11 -10.08
CA PHE A 196 -5.94 -20.18 -9.39
C PHE A 196 -6.13 -20.32 -7.87
N ARG A 197 -5.02 -20.47 -7.14
CA ARG A 197 -5.02 -20.49 -5.68
C ARG A 197 -4.42 -19.19 -5.16
N GLN A 198 -5.12 -18.56 -4.22
CA GLN A 198 -4.62 -17.37 -3.55
C GLN A 198 -3.36 -17.75 -2.76
N LEU A 199 -2.27 -17.05 -3.03
CA LEU A 199 -1.07 -17.14 -2.22
C LEU A 199 -1.28 -16.36 -0.93
N PHE A 200 -0.60 -16.78 0.13
CA PHE A 200 -0.65 -16.09 1.40
C PHE A 200 0.71 -16.15 2.07
N ALA A 201 0.99 -15.13 2.88
CA ALA A 201 2.25 -14.99 3.57
C ALA A 201 2.30 -15.91 4.81
N GLN A 202 3.42 -16.61 4.98
CA GLN A 202 3.70 -17.44 6.16
C GLN A 202 5.17 -17.29 6.53
N VAL A 203 5.47 -17.02 7.80
CA VAL A 203 6.82 -16.92 8.38
C VAL A 203 7.69 -15.78 7.82
N THR A 204 7.93 -15.74 6.50
CA THR A 204 8.82 -14.78 5.83
C THR A 204 8.37 -13.33 5.99
N ASN A 205 7.06 -13.12 5.93
CA ASN A 205 6.42 -11.82 6.10
C ASN A 205 5.03 -12.02 6.75
N PRO A 206 4.58 -11.07 7.58
CA PRO A 206 3.28 -11.17 8.22
C PRO A 206 2.15 -10.76 7.24
N ALA A 207 0.98 -11.37 7.43
CA ALA A 207 -0.27 -10.83 6.85
C ALA A 207 -0.71 -9.58 7.63
N ILE A 208 -1.48 -8.71 6.97
CA ILE A 208 -2.02 -7.47 7.55
C ILE A 208 -3.49 -7.69 7.92
N ASP A 209 -3.92 -7.14 9.06
CA ASP A 209 -5.33 -7.14 9.46
C ASP A 209 -6.09 -6.06 8.69
N SER A 210 -6.84 -6.45 7.66
CA SER A 210 -7.58 -5.52 6.79
C SER A 210 -8.69 -4.75 7.48
N ILE A 211 -9.11 -5.15 8.69
CA ILE A 211 -10.17 -4.48 9.45
C ILE A 211 -9.54 -3.49 10.44
N ARG A 212 -8.55 -3.93 11.22
CA ARG A 212 -7.92 -3.11 12.27
C ARG A 212 -6.88 -2.14 11.72
N GLU A 213 -6.22 -2.53 10.64
CA GLU A 213 -5.18 -1.73 9.97
C GLU A 213 -5.68 -1.22 8.62
N ASP A 214 -6.99 -1.00 8.46
CA ASP A 214 -7.58 -0.49 7.21
C ASP A 214 -6.96 0.85 6.74
N VAL A 215 -6.45 1.67 7.67
CA VAL A 215 -5.84 2.99 7.41
C VAL A 215 -4.60 2.94 6.50
N ILE A 216 -3.91 1.79 6.42
CA ILE A 216 -2.71 1.59 5.59
C ILE A 216 -3.00 0.89 4.25
N MET A 217 -4.25 0.47 4.02
CA MET A 217 -4.71 -0.21 2.81
C MET A 217 -5.56 0.73 1.93
N SER A 218 -5.45 0.58 0.61
CA SER A 218 -6.29 1.28 -0.37
C SER A 218 -6.59 0.38 -1.56
N LEU A 219 -7.77 0.57 -2.17
CA LEU A 219 -8.18 -0.05 -3.43
C LEU A 219 -8.23 0.97 -4.58
N GLU A 220 -7.82 2.22 -4.32
CA GLU A 220 -7.73 3.26 -5.35
C GLU A 220 -6.75 2.84 -6.44
N CYS A 221 -7.17 3.02 -7.68
CA CYS A 221 -6.41 2.64 -8.86
C CYS A 221 -6.58 3.72 -9.93
N TYR A 222 -5.45 4.20 -10.45
CA TYR A 222 -5.43 5.14 -11.56
C TYR A 222 -5.36 4.37 -12.88
N ILE A 223 -6.12 4.82 -13.86
CA ILE A 223 -6.16 4.22 -15.20
C ILE A 223 -5.63 5.26 -16.17
N GLY A 224 -4.54 4.92 -16.88
CA GLY A 224 -3.93 5.83 -17.84
C GLY A 224 -2.59 5.34 -18.35
N PRO A 225 -1.97 6.08 -19.28
CA PRO A 225 -0.63 5.77 -19.74
C PRO A 225 0.41 6.00 -18.64
N GLU A 226 1.31 5.05 -18.45
CA GLU A 226 2.49 5.24 -17.61
C GLU A 226 3.46 6.22 -18.26
N LYS A 227 3.87 7.24 -17.51
CA LYS A 227 4.84 8.25 -17.96
C LYS A 227 6.25 7.92 -17.48
N ASN A 228 7.22 8.72 -17.92
CA ASN A 228 8.62 8.55 -17.56
C ASN A 228 8.86 8.88 -16.07
N LEU A 229 9.27 7.88 -15.29
CA LEU A 229 9.56 8.02 -13.85
C LEU A 229 10.64 9.05 -13.52
N VAL A 230 11.66 9.22 -14.37
CA VAL A 230 12.78 10.13 -14.09
C VAL A 230 12.52 11.57 -14.51
N ASN A 231 11.38 11.85 -15.14
CA ASN A 231 11.01 13.19 -15.57
C ASN A 231 9.68 13.62 -14.94
N THR A 232 9.75 14.51 -13.96
CA THR A 232 8.58 15.03 -13.24
C THR A 232 7.90 16.15 -14.01
N THR A 233 6.77 15.85 -14.66
CA THR A 233 5.92 16.79 -15.39
C THR A 233 4.47 16.67 -14.97
N GLU A 234 3.66 17.66 -15.37
CA GLU A 234 2.20 17.49 -15.44
C GLU A 234 1.82 16.29 -16.35
#